data_AF-A0A455U8B5-F1
#
_entry.id   AF-A0A455U8B5-F1
#
_cell.length_a   1.000
_cell.length_b   1.000
_cell.length_c   1.000
_cell.angle_alpha   90.00
_cell.angle_beta   90.00
_cell.angle_gamma   90.00
#
_symmetry.space_group_name_H-M   'P 1'
#
loop_
_entity.id
_entity.type
_entity.pdbx_description
1 polymer ?
#
loop_
_entity_poly.entity_id
_entity_poly.type
_entity_poly.pdbx_seq_one_letter_code
_entity_poly.pdbx_strand_id
1 'polypeptide(L)'
;MSLADLKNRLNNRKAEQAAKKAQYIKPVRFQAGKNRIRVLPGWKEPDVFYHDFGMHYVKDKESKLAAVYVCTDKTYGKECPVCSAIYEGIKVAKDTGNLGMEKLLGQAKASGRVLVNALMRDSAEPNKPVVVELPAGVFDSMVDQMMVYLDEGEEITNPASGYDFIVTKTGSGIDTEYSVAVSPEIYGCRIR
;
A
#
# COMPACT_ATOMS: atom_id res chain seq x y z
N MET A 1 44.07 17.38 -0.57
CA MET A 1 42.93 16.75 -1.28
C MET A 1 42.94 17.30 -2.70
N SER A 2 43.15 16.47 -3.72
CA SER A 2 43.30 16.99 -5.09
C SER A 2 41.95 17.30 -5.73
N LEU A 3 41.94 18.17 -6.74
CA LEU A 3 40.73 18.47 -7.54
C LEU A 3 40.17 17.21 -8.22
N ALA A 4 41.03 16.25 -8.57
CA ALA A 4 40.64 14.97 -9.14
C ALA A 4 39.91 14.09 -8.10
N ASP A 5 40.40 14.05 -6.86
CA ASP A 5 39.75 13.30 -5.77
C ASP A 5 38.37 13.86 -5.45
N LEU A 6 38.24 15.19 -5.44
CA LEU A 6 36.94 15.86 -5.22
C LEU A 6 35.95 15.53 -6.34
N LYS A 7 36.39 15.59 -7.61
CA LYS A 7 35.55 15.26 -8.77
C LYS A 7 35.06 13.82 -8.72
N ASN A 8 35.92 12.87 -8.35
CA ASN A 8 35.55 11.47 -8.20
C ASN A 8 34.53 11.25 -7.08
N ARG A 9 34.70 11.89 -5.92
CA ARG A 9 33.72 11.82 -4.81
C ARG A 9 32.35 12.39 -5.21
N LEU A 10 32.32 13.49 -5.95
CA LEU A 10 31.07 14.09 -6.44
C LEU A 10 30.37 13.20 -7.49
N ASN A 11 31.13 12.56 -8.37
CA ASN A 11 30.57 11.61 -9.34
C ASN A 11 30.02 10.36 -8.65
N ASN A 12 30.75 9.79 -7.68
CA ASN A 12 30.26 8.68 -6.88
C ASN A 12 28.98 9.05 -6.11
N ARG A 13 28.94 10.26 -5.53
CA ARG A 13 27.75 10.77 -4.85
C ARG A 13 26.56 10.92 -5.81
N LYS A 14 26.79 11.41 -7.03
CA LYS A 14 25.75 11.48 -8.07
C LYS A 14 25.26 10.09 -8.48
N ALA A 15 26.15 9.11 -8.63
CA ALA A 15 25.81 7.73 -8.95
C ALA A 15 24.99 7.08 -7.82
N GLU A 16 25.41 7.23 -6.56
CA GLU A 16 24.65 6.80 -5.39
C GLU A 16 23.26 7.45 -5.35
N GLN A 17 23.17 8.74 -5.64
CA GLN A 17 21.90 9.46 -5.65
C GLN A 17 20.99 9.00 -6.79
N ALA A 18 21.55 8.66 -7.96
CA ALA A 18 20.81 8.06 -9.06
C ALA A 18 20.29 6.66 -8.69
N ALA A 19 21.11 5.81 -8.06
CA ALA A 19 20.71 4.50 -7.59
C ALA A 19 19.58 4.58 -6.55
N LYS A 20 19.66 5.51 -5.59
CA LYS A 20 18.60 5.73 -4.60
C LYS A 20 17.28 6.20 -5.22
N LYS A 21 17.34 7.04 -6.25
CA LYS A 21 16.14 7.46 -7.01
C LYS A 21 15.51 6.30 -7.76
N ALA A 22 16.34 5.41 -8.33
CA ALA A 22 15.85 4.22 -9.04
C ALA A 22 15.17 3.20 -8.11
N GLN A 23 15.55 3.16 -6.83
CA GLN A 23 14.92 2.31 -5.81
C GLN A 23 13.57 2.83 -5.30
N TYR A 24 13.21 4.07 -5.61
CA TYR A 24 11.93 4.63 -5.17
C TYR A 24 10.79 4.03 -5.99
N ILE A 25 10.12 3.04 -5.41
CA ILE A 25 8.88 2.49 -5.96
C ILE A 25 7.72 3.19 -5.29
N LYS A 26 6.93 3.93 -6.07
CA LYS A 26 5.68 4.53 -5.60
C LYS A 26 4.57 3.48 -5.68
N PRO A 27 3.94 3.08 -4.57
CA PRO A 27 2.80 2.18 -4.62
C PRO A 27 1.64 2.81 -5.39
N VAL A 28 0.97 1.98 -6.19
CA VAL A 28 -0.24 2.36 -6.92
C VAL A 28 -1.44 2.25 -5.99
N ARG A 29 -2.35 3.21 -6.10
CA ARG A 29 -3.64 3.23 -5.38
C ARG A 29 -4.78 3.16 -6.38
N PHE A 30 -5.88 2.54 -5.97
CA PHE A 30 -7.09 2.47 -6.79
C PHE A 30 -7.63 3.85 -7.14
N GLN A 31 -7.91 4.01 -8.44
CA GLN A 31 -8.62 5.18 -8.98
C GLN A 31 -10.11 5.06 -8.67
N ALA A 32 -10.84 6.17 -8.78
CA ALA A 32 -12.30 6.13 -8.66
C ALA A 32 -12.92 5.29 -9.78
N GLY A 33 -13.94 4.50 -9.45
CA GLY A 33 -14.58 3.57 -10.39
C GLY A 33 -13.98 2.16 -10.34
N LYS A 34 -14.11 1.43 -11.45
CA LYS A 34 -13.70 0.03 -11.57
C LYS A 34 -12.19 -0.05 -11.87
N ASN A 35 -11.49 -0.91 -11.15
CA ASN A 35 -10.08 -1.20 -11.34
C ASN A 35 -9.93 -2.73 -11.45
N ARG A 36 -9.38 -3.21 -12.56
CA ARG A 36 -9.01 -4.61 -12.75
C ARG A 36 -7.56 -4.85 -12.35
N ILE A 37 -7.36 -5.80 -11.45
CA ILE A 37 -6.07 -6.09 -10.85
C ILE A 37 -5.82 -7.61 -10.85
N ARG A 38 -4.65 -8.03 -11.33
CA ARG A 38 -4.16 -9.41 -11.15
C ARG A 38 -3.15 -9.43 -10.02
N VAL A 39 -3.45 -10.12 -8.92
CA VAL A 39 -2.47 -10.34 -7.85
C VAL A 39 -1.47 -11.38 -8.32
N LEU A 40 -0.18 -11.10 -8.13
CA LEU A 40 0.92 -11.98 -8.49
C LEU A 40 1.43 -12.73 -7.25
N PRO A 41 1.98 -13.94 -7.41
CA PRO A 41 2.60 -14.66 -6.30
C PRO A 41 3.86 -13.95 -5.81
N GLY A 42 4.35 -14.35 -4.64
CA GLY A 42 5.59 -13.81 -4.09
C GLY A 42 6.81 -14.13 -4.98
N TRP A 43 7.66 -13.13 -5.21
CA TRP A 43 8.85 -13.26 -6.06
C TRP A 43 10.01 -14.07 -5.44
N LYS A 44 10.04 -14.18 -4.11
CA LYS A 44 11.07 -14.89 -3.33
C LYS A 44 10.49 -16.13 -2.68
N GLU A 45 9.35 -15.94 -2.05
CA GLU A 45 8.56 -16.97 -1.38
C GLU A 45 7.17 -16.93 -2.03
N PRO A 46 6.84 -17.87 -2.94
CA PRO A 46 5.59 -17.84 -3.69
C PRO A 46 4.35 -17.69 -2.80
N ASP A 47 4.39 -18.31 -1.62
CA ASP A 47 3.30 -18.37 -0.64
C ASP A 47 3.07 -17.03 0.10
N VAL A 48 4.08 -16.15 0.13
CA VAL A 48 4.01 -14.83 0.79
C VAL A 48 3.90 -13.76 -0.29
N PHE A 49 2.68 -13.58 -0.81
CA PHE A 49 2.38 -12.60 -1.87
C PHE A 49 2.06 -11.18 -1.34
N TYR A 50 2.01 -11.02 -0.01
CA TYR A 50 1.60 -9.78 0.65
C TYR A 50 2.60 -9.32 1.71
N HIS A 51 2.59 -8.02 2.00
CA HIS A 51 3.36 -7.41 3.08
C HIS A 51 2.53 -6.35 3.82
N ASP A 52 2.49 -6.43 5.14
CA ASP A 52 1.83 -5.42 5.97
C ASP A 52 2.61 -4.10 5.96
N PHE A 53 1.87 -3.00 5.89
CA PHE A 53 2.44 -1.66 5.85
C PHE A 53 1.55 -0.66 6.58
N GLY A 54 2.14 0.20 7.39
CA GLY A 54 1.43 1.25 8.08
C GLY A 54 2.11 2.60 7.98
N MET A 55 1.32 3.66 7.85
CA MET A 55 1.82 5.04 7.86
C MET A 55 0.96 5.94 8.73
N HIS A 56 1.64 6.79 9.50
CA HIS A 56 1.09 7.94 10.19
C HIS A 56 1.17 9.17 9.29
N TYR A 57 0.03 9.84 9.12
CA TYR A 57 -0.04 11.12 8.43
C TYR A 57 -0.33 12.21 9.46
N VAL A 58 0.73 12.84 9.98
CA VAL A 58 0.62 13.85 11.03
C VAL A 58 0.35 15.21 10.37
N LYS A 59 -0.77 15.82 10.74
CA LYS A 59 -1.16 17.15 10.27
C LYS A 59 -0.85 18.20 11.33
N ASP A 60 -0.57 19.43 10.88
CA ASP A 60 -0.44 20.58 11.76
C ASP A 60 -1.81 21.15 12.19
N LYS A 61 -1.80 22.22 12.97
CA LYS A 61 -3.00 22.91 13.46
C LYS A 61 -3.86 23.50 12.34
N GLU A 62 -3.28 23.73 11.16
CA GLU A 62 -3.96 24.21 9.95
C GLU A 62 -4.45 23.06 9.06
N SER A 63 -4.38 21.81 9.54
CA SER A 63 -4.71 20.59 8.80
C SER A 63 -3.84 20.32 7.57
N LYS A 64 -2.66 20.95 7.47
CA LYS A 64 -1.66 20.65 6.44
C LYS A 64 -0.78 19.49 6.88
N LEU A 65 -0.32 18.69 5.92
CA LEU A 65 0.55 17.55 6.20
C LEU A 65 1.91 18.05 6.70
N ALA A 66 2.21 17.80 7.98
CA ALA A 66 3.45 18.21 8.62
C ALA A 66 4.53 17.14 8.53
N ALA A 67 4.15 15.87 8.75
CA ALA A 67 5.07 14.75 8.70
C ALA A 67 4.38 13.45 8.27
N VAL A 68 5.14 12.58 7.61
CA VAL A 68 4.76 11.21 7.32
C VAL A 68 5.76 10.29 7.99
N TYR A 69 5.27 9.35 8.79
CA TYR A 69 6.13 8.40 9.51
C TYR A 69 5.61 6.97 9.32
N VAL A 70 6.52 6.03 9.06
CA VAL A 70 6.17 4.61 8.93
C VAL A 70 5.85 4.05 10.31
N CYS A 71 4.69 3.44 10.46
CA CYS A 71 4.27 2.80 11.69
C CYS A 71 5.02 1.48 11.86
N THR A 72 5.93 1.39 12.83
CA THR A 72 6.71 0.18 13.09
C THR A 72 5.87 -0.98 13.63
N ASP A 73 4.76 -0.65 14.29
CA ASP A 73 3.81 -1.63 14.83
C ASP A 73 3.07 -2.34 13.70
N LYS A 74 2.38 -1.57 12.85
CA LYS A 74 1.64 -2.14 11.72
C LYS A 74 2.49 -2.69 10.59
N THR A 75 3.77 -2.28 10.48
CA THR A 75 4.67 -2.76 9.40
C THR A 75 5.55 -3.92 9.85
N TYR A 76 5.97 -3.95 11.12
CA TYR A 76 6.97 -4.92 11.61
C TYR A 76 6.55 -5.64 12.89
N GLY A 77 5.37 -5.35 13.45
CA GLY A 77 4.92 -5.89 14.74
C GLY A 77 5.75 -5.42 15.93
N LYS A 78 6.43 -4.27 15.81
CA LYS A 78 7.30 -3.71 16.85
C LYS A 78 6.69 -2.47 17.46
N GLU A 79 7.00 -2.19 18.72
CA GLU A 79 6.53 -0.98 19.40
C GLU A 79 6.74 0.29 18.55
N CYS A 80 5.70 1.11 18.47
CA CYS A 80 5.70 2.36 17.70
C CYS A 80 5.55 3.56 18.64
N PRO A 81 6.62 4.33 18.88
CA PRO A 81 6.58 5.51 19.75
C PRO A 81 5.53 6.54 19.31
N VAL A 82 5.30 6.65 18.00
CA VAL A 82 4.30 7.57 17.43
C VAL A 82 2.88 7.09 17.73
N CYS A 83 2.61 5.78 17.68
CA CYS A 83 1.32 5.24 18.14
C CYS A 83 1.10 5.59 19.61
N SER A 84 2.07 5.29 20.48
CA SER A 84 1.97 5.54 21.92
C SER A 84 1.69 7.02 22.21
N ALA A 85 2.45 7.93 21.60
CA ALA A 85 2.24 9.38 21.76
C ALA A 85 0.86 9.85 21.26
N ILE A 86 0.37 9.31 20.14
CA ILE A 86 -0.97 9.64 19.62
C ILE A 86 -2.06 9.15 20.58
N TYR A 87 -1.95 7.93 21.11
CA TYR A 87 -2.94 7.37 22.03
C TYR A 87 -2.99 8.14 23.35
N GLU A 88 -1.83 8.48 23.92
CA GLU A 88 -1.73 9.33 25.11
C GLU A 88 -2.34 10.70 24.85
N GLY A 89 -2.00 11.33 23.72
CA GLY A 89 -2.56 12.64 23.35
C GLY A 89 -4.08 12.60 23.18
N ILE A 90 -4.64 11.53 22.61
CA ILE A 90 -6.10 11.35 22.49
C ILE A 90 -6.74 11.21 23.87
N LYS A 91 -6.11 10.44 24.78
CA LYS A 91 -6.60 10.26 26.15
C LYS A 91 -6.67 11.61 26.88
N VAL A 92 -5.59 12.39 26.84
CA VAL A 92 -5.54 13.73 27.44
C VAL A 92 -6.57 14.68 26.80
N ALA A 93 -6.74 14.62 25.48
CA ALA A 93 -7.73 15.44 24.77
C ALA A 93 -9.16 15.12 25.23
N LYS A 94 -9.48 13.85 25.48
CA LYS A 94 -10.76 13.43 26.04
C LYS A 94 -10.94 13.92 27.47
N ASP A 95 -9.93 13.75 28.31
CA ASP A 95 -9.97 14.15 29.72
C ASP A 95 -10.14 15.69 29.88
N THR A 96 -9.62 16.46 28.93
CA THR A 96 -9.72 17.93 28.90
C THR A 96 -10.92 18.47 28.10
N GLY A 97 -11.71 17.59 27.46
CA GLY A 97 -12.85 17.98 26.62
C GLY A 97 -12.47 18.68 25.30
N ASN A 98 -11.21 18.58 24.87
CA ASN A 98 -10.72 19.22 23.65
C ASN A 98 -11.01 18.37 22.40
N LEU A 99 -12.24 18.47 21.90
CA LEU A 99 -12.71 17.74 20.71
C LEU A 99 -11.89 18.03 19.44
N GLY A 100 -11.31 19.23 19.32
CA GLY A 100 -10.48 19.60 18.18
C GLY A 100 -9.18 18.80 18.13
N MET A 101 -8.52 18.67 19.29
CA MET A 101 -7.28 17.91 19.41
C MET A 101 -7.52 16.41 19.28
N GLU A 102 -8.63 15.91 19.85
CA GLU A 102 -9.04 14.50 19.67
C GLU A 102 -9.22 14.16 18.19
N LYS A 103 -9.95 14.98 17.43
CA LYS A 103 -10.18 14.76 16.00
C LYS A 103 -8.87 14.80 15.20
N LEU A 104 -7.99 15.76 15.49
CA LEU A 104 -6.72 15.91 14.80
C LEU A 104 -5.80 14.70 15.03
N LEU A 105 -5.66 14.26 16.28
CA LEU A 105 -4.87 13.07 16.62
C LEU A 105 -5.52 11.79 16.09
N GLY A 106 -6.86 11.72 16.06
CA GLY A 106 -7.60 10.64 15.44
C GLY A 106 -7.26 10.46 13.96
N GLN A 107 -7.08 11.56 13.22
CA GLN A 107 -6.64 11.53 11.82
C GLN A 107 -5.17 11.12 11.64
N ALA A 108 -4.34 11.30 12.67
CA ALA A 108 -2.92 10.94 12.65
C ALA A 108 -2.65 9.45 12.95
N LYS A 109 -3.68 8.70 13.35
CA LYS A 109 -3.58 7.25 13.58
C LYS A 109 -3.06 6.54 12.33
N ALA A 110 -2.23 5.51 12.54
CA ALA A 110 -1.73 4.72 11.43
C ALA A 110 -2.88 3.98 10.74
N SER A 111 -2.96 4.11 9.42
CA SER A 111 -3.83 3.27 8.59
C SER A 111 -3.09 1.99 8.24
N GLY A 112 -3.71 0.83 8.50
CA GLY A 112 -3.16 -0.46 8.07
C GLY A 112 -3.42 -0.65 6.58
N ARG A 113 -2.37 -0.97 5.84
CA ARG A 113 -2.37 -1.22 4.41
C ARG A 113 -1.63 -2.51 4.15
N VAL A 114 -1.98 -3.16 3.06
CA VAL A 114 -1.31 -4.36 2.59
C VAL A 114 -0.71 -4.06 1.22
N LEU A 115 0.57 -4.36 1.04
CA LEU A 115 1.27 -4.20 -0.22
C LEU A 115 1.30 -5.54 -0.94
N VAL A 116 0.88 -5.55 -2.20
CA VAL A 116 0.92 -6.73 -3.06
C VAL A 116 1.60 -6.40 -4.38
N ASN A 117 2.26 -7.39 -4.98
CA ASN A 117 2.69 -7.28 -6.37
C ASN A 117 1.53 -7.62 -7.28
N ALA A 118 1.24 -6.76 -8.25
CA ALA A 118 0.09 -6.96 -9.12
C ALA A 118 0.28 -6.35 -10.51
N LEU A 119 -0.59 -6.76 -11.44
CA LEU A 119 -0.77 -6.15 -12.76
C LEU A 119 -2.05 -5.31 -12.76
N MET A 120 -1.94 -4.03 -13.09
CA MET A 120 -3.09 -3.14 -13.26
C MET A 120 -3.58 -3.23 -14.70
N ARG A 121 -4.61 -4.03 -14.96
CA ARG A 121 -5.08 -4.35 -16.32
C ARG A 121 -5.69 -3.16 -17.05
N ASP A 122 -6.29 -2.23 -16.32
CA ASP A 122 -6.86 -1.01 -16.89
C ASP A 122 -5.84 0.14 -16.99
N SER A 123 -4.56 -0.12 -16.70
CA SER A 123 -3.50 0.91 -16.80
C SER A 123 -2.91 1.02 -18.21
N ALA A 124 -2.15 2.09 -18.45
CA ALA A 124 -1.41 2.27 -19.71
C ALA A 124 -0.34 1.18 -19.96
N GLU A 125 0.14 0.52 -18.90
CA GLU A 125 1.15 -0.54 -18.97
C GLU A 125 0.60 -1.83 -18.31
N PRO A 126 -0.37 -2.54 -18.92
CA PRO A 126 -1.17 -3.58 -18.25
C PRO A 126 -0.43 -4.88 -17.91
N ASN A 127 0.80 -5.04 -18.42
CA ASN A 127 1.66 -6.20 -18.18
C ASN A 127 2.89 -5.85 -17.32
N LYS A 128 2.98 -4.62 -16.81
CA LYS A 128 4.07 -4.20 -15.95
C LYS A 128 3.72 -4.50 -14.48
N PRO A 129 4.53 -5.28 -13.77
CA PRO A 129 4.36 -5.48 -12.33
C PRO A 129 4.51 -4.15 -11.58
N VAL A 130 3.55 -3.87 -10.71
CA VAL A 130 3.55 -2.72 -9.82
C VAL A 130 3.22 -3.17 -8.40
N VAL A 131 3.72 -2.42 -7.42
CA VAL A 131 3.30 -2.58 -6.03
C VAL A 131 1.99 -1.84 -5.84
N VAL A 132 0.94 -2.54 -5.41
CA VAL A 132 -0.37 -1.96 -5.13
C VAL A 132 -0.58 -1.87 -3.62
N GLU A 133 -1.03 -0.71 -3.15
CA GLU A 133 -1.43 -0.46 -1.77
C GLU A 133 -2.92 -0.75 -1.58
N LEU A 134 -3.24 -1.82 -0.86
CA LEU A 134 -4.59 -2.25 -0.54
C LEU A 134 -5.02 -1.76 0.86
N PRO A 135 -6.24 -1.23 1.03
CA PRO A 135 -6.89 -1.19 2.33
C PRO A 135 -7.05 -2.59 2.92
N ALA A 136 -6.94 -2.74 4.25
CA ALA A 136 -7.09 -4.04 4.93
C ALA A 136 -8.39 -4.77 4.53
N GLY A 137 -9.55 -4.11 4.58
CA GLY A 137 -10.82 -4.74 4.21
C GLY A 137 -10.90 -5.19 2.73
N VAL A 138 -10.19 -4.52 1.81
CA VAL A 138 -10.11 -4.98 0.41
C VAL A 138 -9.26 -6.24 0.32
N PHE A 139 -8.17 -6.30 1.06
CA PHE A 139 -7.32 -7.48 1.12
C PHE A 139 -8.08 -8.66 1.74
N ASP A 140 -8.79 -8.46 2.85
CA ASP A 140 -9.61 -9.49 3.48
C ASP A 140 -10.65 -10.05 2.49
N SER A 141 -11.39 -9.18 1.80
CA SER A 141 -12.34 -9.61 0.76
C SER A 141 -11.67 -10.34 -0.41
N MET A 142 -10.44 -9.99 -0.78
CA MET A 142 -9.70 -10.73 -1.82
C MET A 142 -9.32 -12.13 -1.32
N VAL A 143 -8.83 -12.24 -0.07
CA VAL A 143 -8.48 -13.52 0.54
C VAL A 143 -9.71 -14.42 0.64
N ASP A 144 -10.85 -13.90 1.08
CA ASP A 144 -12.10 -14.66 1.15
C ASP A 144 -12.46 -15.27 -0.22
N GLN A 145 -12.35 -14.48 -1.29
CA GLN A 145 -12.58 -14.96 -2.65
C GLN A 145 -11.53 -16.00 -3.08
N MET A 146 -10.25 -15.79 -2.75
CA MET A 146 -9.21 -16.79 -3.04
C MET A 146 -9.48 -18.12 -2.34
N MET A 147 -9.93 -18.10 -1.08
CA MET A 147 -10.28 -19.32 -0.34
C MET A 147 -11.43 -20.08 -0.99
N VAL A 148 -12.49 -19.37 -1.42
CA VAL A 148 -13.62 -20.00 -2.13
C VAL A 148 -13.17 -20.74 -3.39
N TYR A 149 -12.31 -20.13 -4.21
CA TYR A 149 -11.82 -20.77 -5.43
C TYR A 149 -10.84 -21.91 -5.14
N LEU A 150 -10.01 -21.79 -4.10
CA LEU A 150 -9.13 -22.87 -3.68
C LEU A 150 -9.91 -24.10 -3.21
N ASP A 151 -11.03 -23.91 -2.50
CA ASP A 151 -11.94 -25.01 -2.11
C ASP A 151 -12.55 -25.70 -3.34
N GLU A 152 -12.69 -24.99 -4.46
CA GLU A 152 -13.11 -25.53 -5.76
C GLU A 152 -11.95 -26.10 -6.60
N GLY A 153 -10.71 -26.02 -6.10
CA GLY A 153 -9.51 -26.53 -6.76
C GLY A 153 -8.84 -25.57 -7.75
N GLU A 154 -9.20 -24.29 -7.74
CA GLU A 154 -8.68 -23.25 -8.63
C GLU A 154 -7.77 -22.26 -7.89
N GLU A 155 -6.60 -21.97 -8.46
CA GLU A 155 -5.62 -21.03 -7.88
C GLU A 155 -5.71 -19.65 -8.56
N ILE A 156 -6.34 -18.67 -7.89
CA ILE A 156 -6.54 -17.32 -8.47
C ILE A 156 -5.21 -16.60 -8.77
N THR A 157 -4.18 -16.80 -7.96
CA THR A 157 -2.88 -16.13 -8.10
C THR A 157 -1.97 -16.75 -9.16
N ASN A 158 -2.40 -17.84 -9.81
CA ASN A 158 -1.58 -18.54 -10.78
C ASN A 158 -1.19 -17.60 -11.95
N PRO A 159 0.11 -17.42 -12.26
CA PRO A 159 0.52 -16.52 -13.34
C PRO A 159 -0.03 -16.88 -14.72
N ALA A 160 -0.28 -18.17 -14.98
CA ALA A 160 -0.73 -18.67 -16.28
C ALA A 160 -2.26 -18.73 -16.38
N SER A 161 -2.94 -19.31 -15.38
CA SER A 161 -4.38 -19.60 -15.41
C SER A 161 -5.22 -18.79 -14.42
N GLY A 162 -4.61 -17.91 -13.63
CA GLY A 162 -5.28 -17.16 -12.58
C GLY A 162 -6.29 -16.12 -13.06
N TYR A 163 -7.07 -15.61 -12.12
CA TYR A 163 -8.17 -14.68 -12.36
C TYR A 163 -7.79 -13.24 -11.98
N ASP A 164 -8.49 -12.29 -12.59
CA ASP A 164 -8.37 -10.88 -12.23
C ASP A 164 -9.44 -10.52 -11.19
N PHE A 165 -9.12 -9.65 -10.24
CA PHE A 165 -10.10 -9.02 -9.37
C PHE A 165 -10.60 -7.73 -9.99
N ILE A 166 -11.88 -7.46 -9.82
CA ILE A 166 -12.54 -6.19 -10.12
C ILE A 166 -12.78 -5.49 -8.79
N VAL A 167 -12.05 -4.41 -8.55
CA VAL A 167 -12.21 -3.54 -7.37
C VAL A 167 -12.93 -2.28 -7.80
N THR A 168 -14.16 -2.08 -7.33
CA THR A 168 -14.89 -0.83 -7.55
C THR A 168 -14.73 0.06 -6.34
N LYS A 169 -14.17 1.25 -6.54
CA LYS A 169 -14.02 2.28 -5.52
C LYS A 169 -15.03 3.40 -5.74
N THR A 170 -15.87 3.66 -4.76
CA THR A 170 -16.85 4.75 -4.74
C THR A 170 -16.57 5.69 -3.56
N GLY A 171 -17.00 6.95 -3.69
CA GLY A 171 -16.81 7.96 -2.65
C GLY A 171 -15.38 8.49 -2.50
N SER A 172 -15.15 9.26 -1.44
CA SER A 172 -13.84 9.86 -1.14
C SER A 172 -13.69 10.15 0.36
N GLY A 173 -12.46 10.14 0.85
CA GLY A 173 -12.19 10.41 2.27
C GLY A 173 -12.76 9.32 3.17
N ILE A 174 -13.57 9.71 4.16
CA ILE A 174 -14.18 8.79 5.14
C ILE A 174 -15.28 7.94 4.48
N ASP A 175 -15.99 8.49 3.48
CA ASP A 175 -17.09 7.83 2.79
C ASP A 175 -16.59 6.98 1.60
N THR A 176 -15.34 6.49 1.67
CA THR A 176 -14.78 5.65 0.61
C THR A 176 -15.23 4.21 0.82
N GLU A 177 -15.93 3.66 -0.16
CA GLU A 177 -16.38 2.28 -0.17
C GLU A 177 -15.65 1.49 -1.26
N TYR A 178 -15.49 0.21 -0.99
CA TYR A 178 -14.87 -0.75 -1.90
C TYR A 178 -15.76 -1.96 -2.05
N SER A 179 -15.95 -2.41 -3.29
CA SER A 179 -16.48 -3.74 -3.59
C SER A 179 -15.44 -4.52 -4.38
N VAL A 180 -15.30 -5.80 -4.04
CA VAL A 180 -14.36 -6.74 -4.66
C VAL A 180 -15.15 -7.88 -5.27
N ALA A 181 -14.85 -8.21 -6.52
CA ALA A 181 -15.40 -9.37 -7.22
C ALA A 181 -14.31 -10.03 -8.06
N VAL A 182 -14.42 -11.32 -8.33
CA VAL A 182 -13.56 -12.02 -9.29
C VAL A 182 -14.13 -11.83 -10.69
N SER A 183 -13.26 -11.53 -11.66
CA SER A 183 -13.66 -11.39 -13.06
C SER A 183 -13.98 -12.78 -13.63
N PRO A 184 -15.14 -12.96 -14.29
CA PRO A 184 -15.49 -14.24 -14.91
C PRO A 184 -14.65 -14.56 -16.15
N GLU A 185 -13.94 -13.57 -16.71
CA GLU A 185 -13.08 -13.77 -17.87
C GLU A 185 -11.66 -14.13 -17.43
N ILE A 186 -11.21 -15.34 -17.80
CA ILE A 186 -9.80 -15.73 -17.71
C ILE A 186 -9.05 -14.95 -18.78
N TYR A 187 -8.51 -13.80 -18.42
CA TYR A 187 -7.51 -13.13 -19.27
C TYR A 187 -6.22 -13.92 -19.18
N GLY A 188 -6.13 -15.02 -19.93
CA GLY A 188 -4.87 -15.73 -20.14
C GLY A 188 -3.82 -14.72 -20.59
N CYS A 189 -2.61 -14.83 -20.03
CA CYS A 189 -1.47 -14.08 -20.55
C CYS A 189 -1.31 -14.46 -22.03
N ARG A 190 -1.84 -13.64 -22.96
CA ARG A 190 -1.50 -13.75 -24.37
C ARG A 190 -0.07 -13.24 -24.51
N ILE A 191 0.89 -14.06 -24.10
CA ILE A 191 2.27 -13.98 -24.56
C ILE A 191 2.17 -14.35 -26.05
N ARG A 192 2.08 -13.33 -26.90
CA ARG A 192 2.45 -13.45 -28.31
C ARG A 192 3.78 -12.75 -28.49
#